data_AF-A0A1R3HNY2-F1
#
_entry.id   AF-A0A1R3HNY2-F1
#
_cell.length_a   1.000
_cell.length_b   1.000
_cell.length_c   1.000
_cell.angle_alpha   90.00
_cell.angle_beta   90.00
_cell.angle_gamma   90.00
#
_symmetry.space_group_name_H-M   'P 1'
#
loop_
_entity.id
_entity.type
_entity.pdbx_description
1 polymer ?
#
loop_
_entity_poly.entity_id
_entity_poly.type
_entity_poly.pdbx_seq_one_letter_code
_entity_poly.pdbx_strand_id
1 'polypeptide(L)'
;MLIVASFSAFLHSTPDQSVEVHSPDQEVVIALGSNVGDRINNFNEALQLMRKSGINITRHACLYETAPAYVTDQPRFLNSAVRAVTKLGPHELLGVLKKIEKDMGRTDGGIRYGPRPIDLDILFYGKYRIGSDMLTVPHERIWERPFVMAPLMDLLGSVIDSDTTACWHSFSTDSDGLFGSWEKLGGDSLIGKEGMKRVLPVGNHLWDWSEKTSVMGILNLTPDSFSDGGKFTSVETAVSHVRLMISEGADIVDIGAQSTRPMASRISAQEELDRLIPVLEAILGMPEMEGKLISVDTFYSDVASEAVQKGAHIVNDVSAGQLDPKMHSIVAGLNVPYIAMHMRGDPTTMQSSENLQYDDVCAQVATELYSRVKDAELSGVPAWRIILDPGIGFSKNTEHNLEILTGLPAIHAEIAKRSLAMSNAPVLLGPSRKRFLGDICNRPVAAERDPATIASVTAGILGGANIVRVHNVKDNVDAVKICDAMLKTRRIP
;
A
#
# COMPACT_ATOMS: atom_id res chain seq x y z
N MET A 1 -68.58 -16.84 -30.43
CA MET A 1 -68.41 -15.37 -30.43
C MET A 1 -66.98 -15.12 -29.96
N LEU A 2 -65.98 -15.22 -30.85
CA LEU A 2 -65.36 -14.09 -31.60
C LEU A 2 -64.89 -13.01 -30.60
N ILE A 3 -63.61 -12.64 -30.49
CA ILE A 3 -62.62 -12.32 -31.53
C ILE A 3 -61.18 -12.53 -31.01
N VAL A 4 -60.33 -13.11 -31.87
CA VAL A 4 -58.86 -13.09 -31.81
C VAL A 4 -58.39 -11.80 -32.48
N ALA A 5 -57.55 -10.99 -31.81
CA ALA A 5 -56.88 -9.84 -32.43
C ALA A 5 -55.38 -10.15 -32.58
N SER A 6 -54.99 -10.44 -33.83
CA SER A 6 -53.62 -10.54 -34.28
C SER A 6 -53.13 -9.14 -34.65
N PHE A 7 -52.06 -8.65 -34.02
CA PHE A 7 -51.34 -7.47 -34.49
C PHE A 7 -50.00 -7.90 -35.09
N SER A 8 -49.98 -7.92 -36.42
CA SER A 8 -48.76 -8.02 -37.21
C SER A 8 -48.12 -6.64 -37.29
N ALA A 9 -46.99 -6.43 -36.61
CA ALA A 9 -46.20 -5.22 -36.76
C ALA A 9 -45.21 -5.43 -37.92
N PHE A 10 -45.51 -4.82 -39.06
CA PHE A 10 -44.60 -4.70 -40.19
C PHE A 10 -43.42 -3.79 -39.81
N LEU A 11 -42.22 -4.35 -39.69
CA LEU A 11 -40.98 -3.58 -39.67
C LEU A 11 -40.71 -3.06 -41.08
N HIS A 12 -40.91 -1.76 -41.30
CA HIS A 12 -40.29 -1.07 -42.43
C HIS A 12 -38.80 -0.96 -42.14
N SER A 13 -37.98 -1.61 -42.96
CA SER A 13 -36.53 -1.45 -42.95
C SER A 13 -36.16 -0.07 -43.49
N THR A 14 -35.75 0.84 -42.61
CA THR A 14 -34.96 2.02 -42.98
C THR A 14 -33.47 1.63 -42.97
N PRO A 15 -32.77 1.65 -44.12
CA PRO A 15 -31.35 1.40 -44.17
C PRO A 15 -30.61 2.72 -43.87
N ASP A 16 -30.46 3.03 -42.58
CA ASP A 16 -29.37 3.84 -42.00
C ASP A 16 -29.71 4.17 -40.54
N GLN A 17 -29.57 3.17 -39.68
CA GLN A 17 -29.28 3.44 -38.28
C GLN A 17 -28.00 2.68 -37.97
N SER A 18 -26.89 3.42 -37.96
CA SER A 18 -25.65 2.97 -37.31
C SER A 18 -25.98 2.75 -35.83
N VAL A 19 -26.28 1.51 -35.47
CA VAL A 19 -26.26 1.09 -34.07
C VAL A 19 -24.81 1.19 -33.66
N GLU A 20 -24.45 2.23 -32.90
CA GLU A 20 -23.19 2.23 -32.17
C GLU A 20 -23.26 1.09 -31.16
N VAL A 21 -22.79 -0.09 -31.57
CA VAL A 21 -22.51 -1.18 -30.65
C VAL A 21 -21.29 -0.73 -29.87
N HIS A 22 -21.51 -0.05 -28.73
CA HIS A 22 -20.43 0.21 -27.79
C HIS A 22 -19.81 -1.13 -27.43
N SER A 23 -18.55 -1.35 -27.83
CA SER A 23 -17.79 -2.52 -27.41
C SER A 23 -17.80 -2.57 -25.88
N PRO A 24 -18.25 -3.67 -25.26
CA PRO A 24 -18.29 -3.76 -23.81
C PRO A 24 -16.88 -3.67 -23.25
N ASP A 25 -16.72 -2.88 -22.20
CA ASP A 25 -15.50 -2.76 -21.41
C ASP A 25 -14.94 -4.17 -21.08
N GLN A 26 -13.68 -4.40 -21.42
CA GLN A 26 -12.98 -5.64 -21.14
C GLN A 26 -11.98 -5.46 -20.01
N GLU A 27 -12.01 -6.42 -19.11
CA GLU A 27 -11.05 -6.49 -18.02
C GLU A 27 -9.77 -7.18 -18.47
N VAL A 28 -8.62 -6.60 -18.15
CA VAL A 28 -7.31 -7.06 -18.59
C VAL A 28 -6.33 -7.12 -17.44
N VAL A 29 -5.34 -7.98 -17.56
CA VAL A 29 -4.17 -8.00 -16.66
C VAL A 29 -2.93 -7.69 -17.48
N ILE A 30 -2.15 -6.71 -17.03
CA ILE A 30 -0.93 -6.27 -17.70
C ILE A 30 0.22 -6.40 -16.70
N ALA A 31 1.27 -7.14 -17.06
CA ALA A 31 2.52 -7.19 -16.31
C ALA A 31 3.42 -5.99 -16.69
N LEU A 32 4.18 -5.50 -15.71
CA LEU A 32 5.15 -4.42 -15.87
C LEU A 32 6.53 -4.93 -15.43
N GLY A 33 7.56 -4.66 -16.22
CA GLY A 33 8.95 -4.97 -15.90
C GLY A 33 9.91 -3.83 -16.26
N SER A 34 10.85 -3.48 -15.37
CA SER A 34 11.86 -2.43 -15.63
C SER A 34 13.20 -2.75 -14.97
N ASN A 35 14.32 -2.58 -15.67
CA ASN A 35 15.66 -2.74 -15.09
C ASN A 35 16.69 -1.69 -15.51
N VAL A 36 16.30 -0.69 -16.30
CA VAL A 36 17.19 0.39 -16.77
C VAL A 36 16.65 1.75 -16.33
N GLY A 37 17.55 2.66 -15.94
CA GLY A 37 17.21 4.02 -15.53
C GLY A 37 16.50 4.08 -14.18
N ASP A 38 15.66 5.09 -13.99
CA ASP A 38 14.80 5.20 -12.81
C ASP A 38 13.59 4.26 -12.94
N ARG A 39 13.78 3.03 -12.44
CA ARG A 39 12.79 1.94 -12.56
C ARG A 39 11.42 2.30 -11.97
N ILE A 40 11.36 3.12 -10.92
CA ILE A 40 10.11 3.53 -10.28
C ILE A 40 9.43 4.63 -11.11
N ASN A 41 10.19 5.62 -11.57
CA ASN A 41 9.64 6.64 -12.44
C ASN A 41 9.13 6.05 -13.76
N ASN A 42 9.82 5.04 -14.31
CA ASN A 42 9.34 4.30 -15.48
C ASN A 42 7.96 3.66 -15.23
N PHE A 43 7.73 3.08 -14.04
CA PHE A 43 6.41 2.55 -13.70
C PHE A 43 5.37 3.67 -13.61
N ASN A 44 5.67 4.78 -12.94
CA ASN A 44 4.74 5.91 -12.80
C ASN A 44 4.35 6.48 -14.17
N GLU A 45 5.32 6.69 -15.07
CA GLU A 45 5.09 7.21 -16.42
C GLU A 45 4.28 6.22 -17.26
N ALA A 46 4.62 4.93 -17.24
CA ALA A 46 3.88 3.89 -17.98
C ALA A 46 2.41 3.83 -17.54
N LEU A 47 2.13 3.86 -16.24
CA LEU A 47 0.76 3.87 -15.71
C LEU A 47 -0.02 5.12 -16.14
N GLN A 48 0.63 6.29 -16.16
CA GLN A 48 0.00 7.52 -16.67
C GLN A 48 -0.31 7.45 -18.17
N LEU A 49 0.62 6.93 -18.98
CA LEU A 49 0.44 6.76 -20.42
C LEU A 49 -0.66 5.73 -20.74
N MET A 50 -0.76 4.65 -19.97
CA MET A 50 -1.86 3.69 -20.05
C MET A 50 -3.21 4.35 -19.81
N ARG A 51 -3.36 5.11 -18.72
CA ARG A 51 -4.60 5.85 -18.40
C ARG A 51 -4.99 6.81 -19.52
N LYS A 52 -4.03 7.59 -20.03
CA LYS A 52 -4.23 8.51 -21.16
C LYS A 52 -4.66 7.80 -22.44
N SER A 53 -4.35 6.51 -22.57
CA SER A 53 -4.68 5.68 -23.73
C SER A 53 -5.97 4.86 -23.54
N GLY A 54 -6.79 5.15 -22.52
CA GLY A 54 -8.06 4.46 -22.29
C GLY A 54 -7.93 3.10 -21.58
N ILE A 55 -6.86 2.91 -20.81
CA ILE A 55 -6.64 1.75 -19.94
C ILE A 55 -6.85 2.20 -18.49
N ASN A 56 -8.03 1.95 -17.95
CA ASN A 56 -8.43 2.38 -16.62
C ASN A 56 -8.00 1.34 -15.58
N ILE A 57 -6.91 1.62 -14.86
CA ILE A 57 -6.38 0.73 -13.83
C ILE A 57 -7.34 0.67 -12.64
N THR A 58 -7.68 -0.55 -12.22
CA THR A 58 -8.61 -0.83 -11.12
C THR A 58 -7.95 -1.50 -9.93
N ARG A 59 -6.81 -2.17 -10.11
CA ARG A 59 -5.99 -2.75 -9.04
C ARG A 59 -4.50 -2.75 -9.39
N HIS A 60 -3.66 -2.71 -8.37
CA HIS A 60 -2.21 -2.79 -8.43
C HIS A 60 -1.73 -4.00 -7.61
N ALA A 61 -0.76 -4.74 -8.15
CA ALA A 61 -0.05 -5.76 -7.40
C ALA A 61 0.99 -5.13 -6.47
N CYS A 62 1.65 -5.92 -5.61
CA CYS A 62 2.86 -5.46 -4.94
C CYS A 62 4.00 -5.26 -5.96
N LEU A 63 5.06 -4.61 -5.52
CA LEU A 63 6.27 -4.41 -6.30
C LEU A 63 7.34 -5.43 -5.87
N TYR A 64 7.97 -6.06 -6.85
CA TYR A 64 8.95 -7.11 -6.62
C TYR A 64 10.29 -6.75 -7.23
N GLU A 65 11.37 -6.82 -6.44
CA GLU A 65 12.72 -6.77 -6.98
C GLU A 65 13.29 -8.18 -7.17
N THR A 66 13.71 -8.51 -8.39
CA THR A 66 14.18 -9.85 -8.75
C THR A 66 15.53 -9.85 -9.45
N ALA A 67 16.27 -10.94 -9.29
CA ALA A 67 17.40 -11.21 -10.17
C ALA A 67 16.94 -11.42 -11.62
N PRO A 68 17.77 -11.13 -12.63
CA PRO A 68 17.47 -11.44 -14.02
C PRO A 68 17.34 -12.96 -14.25
N ALA A 69 16.32 -13.39 -14.98
CA ALA A 69 16.00 -14.82 -15.13
C ALA A 69 16.73 -15.53 -16.30
N TYR A 70 17.10 -14.80 -17.36
CA TYR A 70 17.63 -15.41 -18.59
C TYR A 70 19.02 -14.89 -18.96
N VAL A 71 19.13 -13.58 -19.19
CA VAL A 71 20.43 -12.90 -19.32
C VAL A 71 20.81 -12.42 -17.93
N THR A 72 21.80 -13.05 -17.30
CA THR A 72 22.11 -12.79 -15.88
C THR A 72 23.05 -11.61 -15.64
N ASP A 73 23.84 -11.24 -16.64
CA ASP A 73 24.71 -10.07 -16.62
C ASP A 73 23.94 -8.78 -16.95
N GLN A 74 23.02 -8.39 -16.06
CA GLN A 74 22.27 -7.15 -16.15
C GLN A 74 21.72 -6.71 -14.77
N PRO A 75 21.27 -5.45 -14.62
CA PRO A 75 20.69 -4.99 -13.36
C PRO A 75 19.43 -5.78 -12.96
N ARG A 76 19.13 -5.79 -11.65
CA ARG A 76 17.91 -6.39 -11.09
C ARG A 76 16.66 -5.73 -11.68
N PHE A 77 15.61 -6.53 -11.86
CA PHE A 77 14.32 -6.06 -12.35
C PHE A 77 13.43 -5.61 -11.20
N LEU A 78 12.67 -4.55 -11.43
CA LEU A 78 11.40 -4.33 -10.77
C LEU A 78 10.29 -4.97 -11.62
N ASN A 79 9.42 -5.74 -10.98
CA ASN A 79 8.26 -6.38 -11.60
C ASN A 79 7.00 -6.07 -10.80
N SER A 80 5.89 -5.89 -11.51
CA SER A 80 4.56 -5.83 -10.92
C SER A 80 3.50 -6.18 -11.98
N ALA A 81 2.23 -6.05 -11.63
CA ALA A 81 1.11 -6.21 -12.54
C ALA A 81 -0.02 -5.26 -12.15
N VAL A 82 -0.89 -4.95 -13.11
CA VAL A 82 -2.13 -4.20 -12.87
C VAL A 82 -3.32 -4.94 -13.47
N ARG A 83 -4.45 -4.82 -12.79
CA ARG A 83 -5.77 -5.14 -13.33
C ARG A 83 -6.38 -3.85 -13.85
N ALA A 84 -6.94 -3.87 -15.05
CA ALA A 84 -7.49 -2.68 -15.68
C ALA A 84 -8.72 -3.01 -16.51
N VAL A 85 -9.46 -1.97 -16.91
CA VAL A 85 -10.60 -2.06 -17.81
C VAL A 85 -10.34 -1.19 -19.04
N THR A 86 -10.65 -1.69 -20.23
CA THR A 86 -10.45 -0.95 -21.49
C THR A 86 -11.49 -1.31 -22.55
N LYS A 87 -11.74 -0.38 -23.48
CA LYS A 87 -12.57 -0.60 -24.68
C LYS A 87 -11.75 -1.05 -25.90
N LEU A 88 -10.42 -0.97 -25.80
CA LEU A 88 -9.51 -1.33 -26.88
C LEU A 88 -9.62 -2.82 -27.18
N GLY A 89 -9.65 -3.18 -28.46
CA GLY A 89 -9.53 -4.58 -28.88
C GLY A 89 -8.17 -5.18 -28.45
N PRO A 90 -8.00 -6.51 -28.38
CA PRO A 90 -6.78 -7.11 -27.85
C PRO A 90 -5.51 -6.76 -28.66
N HIS A 91 -5.60 -6.71 -29.99
CA HIS A 91 -4.50 -6.28 -30.86
C HIS A 91 -4.25 -4.77 -30.80
N GLU A 92 -5.29 -3.97 -30.60
CA GLU A 92 -5.18 -2.52 -30.40
C GLU A 92 -4.49 -2.20 -29.07
N LEU A 93 -4.89 -2.89 -28.00
CA LEU A 93 -4.24 -2.81 -26.70
C LEU A 93 -2.74 -3.17 -26.81
N LEU A 94 -2.40 -4.27 -27.50
CA LEU A 94 -1.01 -4.63 -27.74
C LEU A 94 -0.25 -3.49 -28.47
N GLY A 95 -0.84 -2.92 -29.52
CA GLY A 95 -0.26 -1.80 -30.26
C GLY A 95 0.00 -0.57 -29.38
N VAL A 96 -0.95 -0.22 -28.53
CA VAL A 96 -0.81 0.86 -27.54
C VAL A 96 0.33 0.58 -26.56
N LEU A 97 0.40 -0.62 -25.98
CA LEU A 97 1.47 -0.97 -25.03
C LEU A 97 2.85 -0.94 -25.69
N LYS A 98 2.98 -1.44 -26.92
CA LYS A 98 4.25 -1.36 -27.68
C LYS A 98 4.64 0.05 -28.07
N LYS A 99 3.66 0.92 -28.34
CA LYS A 99 3.92 2.35 -28.53
C LYS A 99 4.45 2.99 -27.24
N ILE A 100 3.84 2.72 -26.09
CA ILE A 100 4.31 3.22 -24.78
C ILE A 100 5.75 2.77 -24.53
N GLU A 101 6.06 1.48 -24.73
CA GLU A 101 7.42 0.96 -24.60
C GLU A 101 8.43 1.73 -25.48
N LYS A 102 8.06 1.98 -26.75
CA LYS A 102 8.91 2.70 -27.71
C LYS A 102 9.10 4.17 -27.34
N ASP A 103 8.04 4.85 -26.95
CA ASP A 103 8.07 6.26 -26.53
C ASP A 103 8.94 6.44 -25.27
N MET A 104 9.01 5.41 -24.41
CA MET A 104 9.88 5.35 -23.23
C MET A 104 11.31 4.83 -23.52
N GLY A 105 11.69 4.71 -24.79
CA GLY A 105 13.07 4.44 -25.20
C GLY A 105 13.41 2.98 -25.46
N ARG A 106 12.43 2.07 -25.59
CA ARG A 106 12.69 0.71 -26.08
C ARG A 106 13.05 0.74 -27.56
N THR A 107 14.20 0.17 -27.92
CA THR A 107 14.68 0.13 -29.30
C THR A 107 14.26 -1.15 -30.03
N ASP A 108 13.91 -1.00 -31.30
CA ASP A 108 13.66 -2.13 -32.21
C ASP A 108 14.98 -2.89 -32.45
N GLY A 109 14.98 -4.22 -32.30
CA GLY A 109 16.17 -5.06 -32.52
C GLY A 109 17.13 -5.21 -31.34
N GLY A 110 16.76 -4.77 -30.13
CA GLY A 110 17.52 -5.04 -28.90
C GLY A 110 17.64 -6.55 -28.59
N ILE A 111 18.59 -6.90 -27.71
CA ILE A 111 18.81 -8.29 -27.29
C ILE A 111 17.52 -8.84 -26.65
N ARG A 112 17.08 -10.03 -27.09
CA ARG A 112 15.93 -10.72 -26.49
C ARG A 112 16.22 -10.98 -25.01
N TYR A 113 15.34 -10.51 -24.12
CA TYR A 113 15.52 -10.52 -22.64
C TYR A 113 16.65 -9.61 -22.11
N GLY A 114 17.11 -8.68 -22.93
CA GLY A 114 18.09 -7.67 -22.53
C GLY A 114 17.48 -6.52 -21.71
N PRO A 115 18.34 -5.60 -21.25
CA PRO A 115 17.94 -4.47 -20.43
C PRO A 115 16.96 -3.54 -21.15
N ARG A 116 15.97 -3.00 -20.42
CA ARG A 116 14.97 -2.08 -20.97
C ARG A 116 14.38 -1.13 -19.92
N PRO A 117 13.99 0.10 -20.33
CA PRO A 117 13.28 1.03 -19.46
C PRO A 117 11.92 0.46 -19.00
N ILE A 118 11.15 -0.16 -19.89
CA ILE A 118 9.87 -0.78 -19.56
C ILE A 118 9.52 -1.96 -20.49
N ASP A 119 8.86 -2.98 -19.94
CA ASP A 119 8.22 -4.12 -20.61
C ASP A 119 6.77 -4.22 -20.14
N LEU A 120 5.84 -4.29 -21.09
CA LEU A 120 4.40 -4.34 -20.84
C LEU A 120 3.80 -5.54 -21.58
N ASP A 121 3.35 -6.54 -20.83
CA ASP A 121 2.83 -7.80 -21.38
C ASP A 121 1.37 -8.01 -20.96
N ILE A 122 0.49 -8.31 -21.92
CA ILE A 122 -0.91 -8.67 -21.66
C ILE A 122 -0.95 -10.11 -21.15
N LEU A 123 -1.28 -10.31 -19.87
CA LEU A 123 -1.38 -11.63 -19.26
C LEU A 123 -2.76 -12.26 -19.52
N PHE A 124 -3.83 -11.49 -19.37
CA PHE A 124 -5.22 -11.91 -19.57
C PHE A 124 -6.04 -10.82 -20.25
N TYR A 125 -7.06 -11.21 -21.02
CA TYR A 125 -7.98 -10.31 -21.71
C TYR A 125 -9.41 -10.87 -21.68
N GLY A 126 -10.27 -10.23 -20.88
CA GLY A 126 -11.63 -10.66 -20.60
C GLY A 126 -11.70 -12.13 -20.22
N LYS A 127 -12.69 -12.82 -20.78
CA LYS A 127 -12.90 -14.28 -20.65
C LYS A 127 -12.35 -15.03 -21.88
N TYR A 128 -11.40 -14.45 -22.61
CA TYR A 128 -11.01 -14.94 -23.94
C TYR A 128 -9.65 -15.62 -23.96
N ARG A 129 -9.55 -16.66 -24.80
CA ARG A 129 -8.27 -17.15 -25.31
C ARG A 129 -8.05 -16.53 -26.69
N ILE A 130 -6.85 -16.02 -26.91
CA ILE A 130 -6.46 -15.35 -28.14
C ILE A 130 -5.21 -16.05 -28.66
N GLY A 131 -5.22 -16.44 -29.92
CA GLY A 131 -4.07 -17.00 -30.61
C GLY A 131 -3.94 -16.36 -31.98
N SER A 132 -2.80 -15.73 -32.22
CA SER A 132 -2.42 -15.14 -33.51
C SER A 132 -0.90 -15.06 -33.58
N ASP A 133 -0.35 -14.83 -34.77
CA ASP A 133 1.10 -14.71 -34.97
C ASP A 133 1.74 -13.59 -34.11
N MET A 134 0.93 -12.61 -33.70
CA MET A 134 1.37 -11.42 -32.96
C MET A 134 1.02 -11.44 -31.46
N LEU A 135 0.02 -12.22 -31.05
CA LEU A 135 -0.54 -12.17 -29.69
C LEU A 135 -1.10 -13.52 -29.27
N THR A 136 -0.67 -13.98 -28.09
CA THR A 136 -1.22 -15.14 -27.39
C THR A 136 -1.70 -14.73 -26.00
N VAL A 137 -2.97 -15.00 -25.68
CA VAL A 137 -3.60 -14.74 -24.37
C VAL A 137 -4.34 -16.01 -23.91
N PRO A 138 -4.18 -16.48 -22.66
CA PRO A 138 -3.23 -15.98 -21.67
C PRO A 138 -1.78 -16.06 -22.12
N HIS A 139 -0.94 -15.15 -21.61
CA HIS A 139 0.46 -15.13 -22.00
C HIS A 139 1.13 -16.48 -21.69
N GLU A 140 1.73 -17.10 -22.71
CA GLU A 140 2.17 -18.50 -22.68
C GLU A 140 3.17 -18.82 -21.55
N ARG A 141 3.97 -17.81 -21.14
CA ARG A 141 5.06 -17.96 -20.14
C ARG A 141 4.68 -17.54 -18.73
N ILE A 142 3.39 -17.29 -18.44
CA ILE A 142 2.94 -17.04 -17.05
C ILE A 142 3.38 -18.21 -16.18
N TRP A 143 3.17 -19.44 -16.65
CA TRP A 143 3.31 -20.69 -15.90
C TRP A 143 4.75 -21.09 -15.55
N GLU A 144 5.76 -20.40 -16.10
CA GLU A 144 7.18 -20.70 -15.85
C GLU A 144 7.92 -19.54 -15.16
N ARG A 145 7.24 -18.41 -14.90
CA ARG A 145 7.86 -17.15 -14.44
C ARG A 145 7.32 -16.75 -13.08
N PRO A 146 8.06 -17.05 -11.98
CA PRO A 146 7.66 -16.60 -10.65
C PRO A 146 7.46 -15.09 -10.57
N PHE A 147 8.32 -14.30 -11.23
CA PHE A 147 8.27 -12.83 -11.21
C PHE A 147 7.09 -12.24 -11.98
N VAL A 148 6.32 -13.06 -12.71
CA VAL A 148 5.04 -12.71 -13.33
C VAL A 148 3.88 -13.27 -12.50
N MET A 149 4.00 -14.50 -11.99
CA MET A 149 2.95 -15.12 -11.18
C MET A 149 2.73 -14.46 -9.83
N ALA A 150 3.78 -14.08 -9.09
CA ALA A 150 3.63 -13.41 -7.79
C ALA A 150 2.80 -12.11 -7.89
N PRO A 151 3.15 -11.15 -8.78
CA PRO A 151 2.30 -9.98 -9.00
C PRO A 151 0.90 -10.30 -9.51
N LEU A 152 0.74 -11.34 -10.35
CA LEU A 152 -0.59 -11.78 -10.79
C LEU A 152 -1.44 -12.25 -9.60
N MET A 153 -0.87 -12.98 -8.63
CA MET A 153 -1.59 -13.45 -7.46
C MET A 153 -2.07 -12.28 -6.61
N ASP A 154 -1.26 -11.23 -6.45
CA ASP A 154 -1.63 -10.03 -5.67
C ASP A 154 -2.90 -9.34 -6.18
N LEU A 155 -3.20 -9.43 -7.48
CA LEU A 155 -4.40 -8.85 -8.11
C LEU A 155 -5.69 -9.63 -7.80
N LEU A 156 -5.57 -10.83 -7.21
CA LEU A 156 -6.66 -11.71 -6.85
C LEU A 156 -7.07 -11.53 -5.38
N GLY A 157 -8.26 -11.98 -5.04
CA GLY A 157 -8.63 -12.33 -3.68
C GLY A 157 -8.56 -13.84 -3.49
N SER A 158 -8.51 -14.31 -2.23
CA SER A 158 -8.67 -15.73 -1.91
C SER A 158 -10.06 -16.26 -2.21
N VAL A 159 -11.04 -15.35 -2.42
CA VAL A 159 -12.37 -15.67 -2.93
C VAL A 159 -12.49 -15.13 -4.36
N ILE A 160 -13.04 -15.94 -5.26
CA ILE A 160 -13.32 -15.55 -6.64
C ILE A 160 -14.34 -14.41 -6.63
N ASP A 161 -13.92 -13.24 -7.12
CA ASP A 161 -14.71 -12.00 -7.07
C ASP A 161 -15.56 -11.73 -8.32
N SER A 162 -15.33 -12.49 -9.40
CA SER A 162 -16.03 -12.33 -10.67
C SER A 162 -15.93 -13.57 -11.57
N ASP A 163 -16.86 -13.71 -12.51
CA ASP A 163 -16.78 -14.72 -13.57
C ASP A 163 -15.51 -14.61 -14.42
N THR A 164 -14.99 -13.39 -14.60
CA THR A 164 -13.76 -13.15 -15.35
C THR A 164 -12.57 -13.79 -14.64
N THR A 165 -12.43 -13.52 -13.34
CA THR A 165 -11.45 -14.17 -12.48
C THR A 165 -11.62 -15.69 -12.51
N ALA A 166 -12.85 -16.21 -12.39
CA ALA A 166 -13.13 -17.64 -12.49
C ALA A 166 -12.61 -18.25 -13.81
N CYS A 167 -12.75 -17.51 -14.92
CA CYS A 167 -12.24 -17.92 -16.21
C CYS A 167 -10.71 -17.90 -16.28
N TRP A 168 -10.04 -16.96 -15.62
CA TRP A 168 -8.58 -16.95 -15.53
C TRP A 168 -8.05 -18.17 -14.75
N HIS A 169 -8.74 -18.56 -13.67
CA HIS A 169 -8.45 -19.81 -12.97
C HIS A 169 -8.60 -21.03 -13.87
N SER A 170 -9.68 -21.11 -14.67
CA SER A 170 -9.89 -22.25 -15.59
C SER A 170 -8.91 -22.28 -16.76
N PHE A 171 -8.19 -21.18 -17.02
CA PHE A 171 -7.16 -21.15 -18.05
C PHE A 171 -5.80 -21.69 -17.61
N SER A 172 -5.61 -21.86 -16.29
CA SER A 172 -4.43 -22.47 -15.69
C SER A 172 -4.17 -23.87 -16.24
N THR A 173 -2.90 -24.28 -16.25
CA THR A 173 -2.49 -25.66 -16.57
C THR A 173 -2.66 -26.60 -15.37
N ASP A 174 -3.03 -26.06 -14.21
CA ASP A 174 -3.23 -26.77 -12.95
C ASP A 174 -4.72 -26.90 -12.59
N SER A 175 -5.11 -28.03 -12.00
CA SER A 175 -6.49 -28.30 -11.57
C SER A 175 -6.96 -27.38 -10.44
N ASP A 176 -6.05 -26.89 -9.60
CA ASP A 176 -6.33 -25.93 -8.53
C ASP A 176 -6.22 -24.47 -9.02
N GLY A 177 -6.27 -24.26 -10.33
CA GLY A 177 -6.30 -22.96 -10.97
C GLY A 177 -4.98 -22.19 -10.84
N LEU A 178 -5.06 -20.85 -10.75
CA LEU A 178 -3.87 -20.00 -10.66
C LEU A 178 -3.06 -20.24 -9.37
N PHE A 179 -3.74 -20.54 -8.25
CA PHE A 179 -3.08 -20.84 -6.98
C PHE A 179 -2.26 -22.14 -7.05
N GLY A 180 -2.81 -23.21 -7.61
CA GLY A 180 -2.06 -24.45 -7.82
C GLY A 180 -0.83 -24.27 -8.71
N SER A 181 -0.97 -23.50 -9.79
CA SER A 181 0.18 -23.13 -10.64
C SER A 181 1.25 -22.33 -9.88
N TRP A 182 0.85 -21.43 -8.97
CA TRP A 182 1.79 -20.66 -8.15
C TRP A 182 2.54 -21.56 -7.18
N GLU A 183 1.83 -22.44 -6.47
CA GLU A 183 2.43 -23.40 -5.54
C GLU A 183 3.41 -24.35 -6.23
N LYS A 184 3.13 -24.79 -7.47
CA LYS A 184 4.07 -25.59 -8.27
C LYS A 184 5.39 -24.88 -8.58
N LEU A 185 5.37 -23.55 -8.69
CA LEU A 185 6.59 -22.77 -8.85
C LEU A 185 7.35 -22.57 -7.54
N GLY A 186 6.76 -22.91 -6.39
CA GLY A 186 7.32 -22.75 -5.06
C GLY A 186 6.52 -21.80 -4.16
N GLY A 187 5.47 -21.18 -4.70
CA GLY A 187 4.54 -20.34 -3.94
C GLY A 187 5.23 -19.18 -3.21
N ASP A 188 4.61 -18.73 -2.12
CA ASP A 188 5.12 -17.64 -1.29
C ASP A 188 6.48 -17.94 -0.64
N SER A 189 6.90 -19.21 -0.61
CA SER A 189 8.23 -19.61 -0.11
C SER A 189 9.38 -19.06 -0.97
N LEU A 190 9.11 -18.60 -2.19
CA LEU A 190 10.10 -17.94 -3.04
C LEU A 190 10.37 -16.48 -2.63
N ILE A 191 9.41 -15.84 -1.98
CA ILE A 191 9.46 -14.42 -1.64
C ILE A 191 10.32 -14.23 -0.39
N GLY A 192 11.22 -13.25 -0.41
CA GLY A 192 12.14 -12.96 0.70
C GLY A 192 13.45 -13.76 0.65
N LYS A 193 13.65 -14.60 -0.38
CA LYS A 193 14.94 -15.24 -0.70
C LYS A 193 15.74 -14.35 -1.68
N GLU A 194 17.04 -14.62 -1.85
CA GLU A 194 17.96 -13.78 -2.66
C GLU A 194 17.48 -13.48 -4.11
N GLY A 195 16.59 -14.30 -4.66
CA GLY A 195 16.04 -14.16 -6.01
C GLY A 195 14.84 -13.20 -6.17
N MET A 196 14.04 -12.97 -5.13
CA MET A 196 12.77 -12.22 -5.24
C MET A 196 12.33 -11.62 -3.90
N LYS A 197 12.14 -10.30 -3.87
CA LYS A 197 11.75 -9.56 -2.66
C LYS A 197 10.56 -8.66 -2.94
N ARG A 198 9.59 -8.60 -2.03
CA ARG A 198 8.60 -7.51 -2.04
C ARG A 198 9.28 -6.25 -1.53
N VAL A 199 9.12 -5.15 -2.24
CA VAL A 199 9.80 -3.89 -1.95
C VAL A 199 8.86 -2.71 -2.08
N LEU A 200 9.06 -1.68 -1.27
CA LEU A 200 8.28 -0.45 -1.28
C LEU A 200 9.24 0.72 -1.55
N PRO A 201 8.98 1.56 -2.58
CA PRO A 201 9.84 2.69 -2.88
C PRO A 201 9.65 3.79 -1.85
N VAL A 202 10.75 4.22 -1.22
CA VAL A 202 10.77 5.30 -0.24
C VAL A 202 12.05 6.12 -0.38
N GLY A 203 11.90 7.42 -0.62
CA GLY A 203 13.01 8.27 -1.05
C GLY A 203 13.69 7.69 -2.29
N ASN A 204 15.01 7.51 -2.22
CA ASN A 204 15.80 6.91 -3.30
C ASN A 204 16.07 5.41 -3.11
N HIS A 205 15.34 4.75 -2.21
CA HIS A 205 15.57 3.37 -1.80
C HIS A 205 14.37 2.46 -2.06
N LEU A 206 14.65 1.17 -2.15
CA LEU A 206 13.65 0.11 -2.12
C LEU A 206 13.70 -0.54 -0.74
N TRP A 207 12.67 -0.30 0.06
CA TRP A 207 12.57 -0.86 1.40
C TRP A 207 11.97 -2.27 1.35
N ASP A 208 12.76 -3.26 1.74
CA ASP A 208 12.34 -4.65 1.99
C ASP A 208 11.85 -4.76 3.45
N TRP A 209 10.55 -4.59 3.65
CA TRP A 209 9.94 -4.62 5.00
C TRP A 209 9.84 -6.03 5.61
N SER A 210 10.30 -7.06 4.88
CA SER A 210 10.31 -8.45 5.36
C SER A 210 11.61 -8.85 6.05
N GLU A 211 12.67 -8.04 5.89
CA GLU A 211 14.02 -8.29 6.40
C GLU A 211 14.14 -8.06 7.91
N LYS A 212 13.51 -6.99 8.39
CA LYS A 212 13.45 -6.60 9.80
C LYS A 212 12.21 -5.78 10.11
N THR A 213 11.84 -5.73 11.38
CA THR A 213 10.83 -4.77 11.85
C THR A 213 11.47 -3.39 11.99
N SER A 214 10.83 -2.36 11.44
CA SER A 214 11.29 -0.96 11.54
C SER A 214 10.75 -0.26 12.78
N VAL A 215 11.59 0.54 13.45
CA VAL A 215 11.17 1.37 14.59
C VAL A 215 10.88 2.80 14.13
N MET A 216 9.66 3.25 14.38
CA MET A 216 9.20 4.62 14.13
C MET A 216 9.12 5.41 15.44
N GLY A 217 10.02 6.37 15.64
CA GLY A 217 10.06 7.24 16.81
C GLY A 217 9.07 8.41 16.68
N ILE A 218 8.30 8.68 17.74
CA ILE A 218 7.26 9.71 17.75
C ILE A 218 7.82 11.06 18.20
N LEU A 219 7.69 12.08 17.35
CA LEU A 219 7.93 13.48 17.69
C LEU A 219 6.62 14.27 17.63
N ASN A 220 6.02 14.57 18.79
CA ASN A 220 4.87 15.46 18.87
C ASN A 220 5.31 16.90 19.13
N LEU A 221 4.92 17.83 18.27
CA LEU A 221 5.16 19.27 18.47
C LEU A 221 4.02 19.82 19.33
N THR A 222 4.26 19.96 20.63
CA THR A 222 3.23 20.38 21.59
C THR A 222 3.01 21.91 21.57
N PRO A 223 1.78 22.41 21.82
CA PRO A 223 1.50 23.85 21.87
C PRO A 223 2.34 24.62 22.90
N ASP A 224 2.57 24.00 24.07
CA ASP A 224 3.35 24.58 25.19
C ASP A 224 4.81 24.89 24.79
N SER A 225 5.30 24.30 23.70
CA SER A 225 6.63 24.57 23.16
C SER A 225 6.73 25.94 22.48
N PHE A 226 5.61 26.52 22.03
CA PHE A 226 5.59 27.73 21.21
C PHE A 226 5.05 28.97 21.92
N SER A 227 4.41 28.83 23.09
CA SER A 227 3.84 29.94 23.86
C SER A 227 4.83 30.66 24.79
N ASP A 228 5.89 29.98 25.24
CA ASP A 228 6.66 30.40 26.43
C ASP A 228 8.02 31.07 26.14
N GLY A 229 8.26 31.58 24.92
CA GLY A 229 9.35 32.55 24.69
C GLY A 229 10.44 32.22 23.69
N GLY A 230 10.18 31.40 22.66
CA GLY A 230 11.02 31.39 21.45
C GLY A 230 10.74 30.23 20.49
N LYS A 231 10.33 30.53 19.25
CA LYS A 231 10.22 29.53 18.16
C LYS A 231 11.53 28.75 17.94
N PHE A 232 12.68 29.32 18.28
CA PHE A 232 13.98 28.68 18.16
C PHE A 232 14.23 27.60 19.23
N THR A 233 13.81 27.85 20.48
CA THR A 233 13.98 26.90 21.59
C THR A 233 13.20 25.61 21.36
N SER A 234 12.02 25.70 20.73
CA SER A 234 11.22 24.51 20.38
C SER A 234 11.83 23.69 19.24
N VAL A 235 12.40 24.35 18.23
CA VAL A 235 13.11 23.68 17.13
C VAL A 235 14.37 22.97 17.63
N GLU A 236 15.20 23.63 18.44
CA GLU A 236 16.42 23.02 19.01
C GLU A 236 16.10 21.82 19.91
N THR A 237 15.03 21.90 20.69
CA THR A 237 14.55 20.79 21.52
C THR A 237 14.09 19.62 20.66
N ALA A 238 13.33 19.88 19.60
CA ALA A 238 12.88 18.86 18.65
C ALA A 238 14.07 18.18 17.94
N VAL A 239 15.04 18.96 17.43
CA VAL A 239 16.28 18.46 16.82
C VAL A 239 17.08 17.59 17.80
N SER A 240 17.20 18.03 19.05
CA SER A 240 17.91 17.26 20.09
C SER A 240 17.22 15.93 20.39
N HIS A 241 15.89 15.93 20.44
CA HIS A 241 15.12 14.71 20.65
C HIS A 241 15.22 13.74 19.46
N VAL A 242 15.21 14.26 18.23
CA VAL A 242 15.43 13.44 17.02
C VAL A 242 16.82 12.83 17.01
N ARG A 243 17.85 13.60 17.35
CA ARG A 243 19.22 13.08 17.49
C ARG A 243 19.27 11.92 18.48
N LEU A 244 18.57 12.05 19.62
CA LEU A 244 18.47 10.97 20.60
C LEU A 244 17.78 9.74 19.98
N MET A 245 16.59 9.88 19.39
CA MET A 245 15.86 8.77 18.76
C MET A 245 16.70 8.03 17.71
N ILE A 246 17.43 8.77 16.87
CA ILE A 246 18.33 8.19 15.86
C ILE A 246 19.46 7.41 16.54
N SER A 247 20.09 7.98 17.57
CA SER A 247 21.17 7.32 18.32
C SER A 247 20.70 6.06 19.05
N GLU A 248 19.42 6.00 19.44
CA GLU A 248 18.78 4.85 20.06
C GLU A 248 18.36 3.78 19.05
N GLY A 249 18.35 4.10 17.75
CA GLY A 249 18.12 3.15 16.66
C GLY A 249 16.80 3.31 15.92
N ALA A 250 16.13 4.47 16.01
CA ALA A 250 14.97 4.75 15.16
C ALA A 250 15.35 4.65 13.68
N ASP A 251 14.47 4.03 12.88
CA ASP A 251 14.57 3.95 11.42
C ASP A 251 13.77 5.09 10.77
N ILE A 252 12.66 5.45 11.40
CA ILE A 252 11.71 6.45 10.92
C ILE A 252 11.44 7.44 12.07
N VAL A 253 11.41 8.72 11.76
CA VAL A 253 10.92 9.77 12.68
C VAL A 253 9.56 10.22 12.19
N ASP A 254 8.53 10.10 13.02
CA ASP A 254 7.18 10.52 12.70
C ASP A 254 6.82 11.82 13.43
N ILE A 255 6.61 12.88 12.66
CA ILE A 255 6.41 14.23 13.17
C ILE A 255 4.93 14.57 13.11
N GLY A 256 4.32 14.80 14.28
CA GLY A 256 2.94 15.26 14.40
C GLY A 256 2.88 16.67 14.99
N ALA A 257 2.34 17.62 14.22
CA ALA A 257 2.17 19.01 14.67
C ALA A 257 0.78 19.30 15.28
N GLN A 258 -0.12 18.33 15.17
CA GLN A 258 -1.47 18.36 15.71
C GLN A 258 -1.77 17.10 16.53
N SER A 259 -2.40 17.26 17.69
CA SER A 259 -2.76 16.14 18.55
C SER A 259 -3.99 15.41 18.00
N THR A 260 -3.85 14.10 17.80
CA THR A 260 -4.94 13.18 17.47
C THR A 260 -5.48 12.42 18.70
N ARG A 261 -5.08 12.85 19.91
CA ARG A 261 -5.58 12.27 21.17
C ARG A 261 -7.08 12.53 21.35
N PRO A 262 -7.80 11.66 22.10
CA PRO A 262 -9.21 11.89 22.41
C PRO A 262 -9.46 13.29 22.97
N MET A 263 -10.48 13.98 22.44
CA MET A 263 -10.90 15.34 22.85
C MET A 263 -9.92 16.48 22.51
N ALA A 264 -8.91 16.23 21.67
CA ALA A 264 -8.00 17.29 21.24
C ALA A 264 -8.72 18.35 20.37
N SER A 265 -8.43 19.63 20.61
CA SER A 265 -8.90 20.72 19.76
C SER A 265 -8.18 20.69 18.42
N ARG A 266 -8.93 20.80 17.33
CA ARG A 266 -8.36 20.93 15.98
C ARG A 266 -7.78 22.32 15.77
N ILE A 267 -6.64 22.37 15.11
CA ILE A 267 -6.01 23.59 14.58
C ILE A 267 -6.23 23.65 13.07
N SER A 268 -6.01 24.81 12.47
CA SER A 268 -6.08 24.95 11.01
C SER A 268 -4.87 24.28 10.32
N ALA A 269 -5.02 23.90 9.05
CA ALA A 269 -3.89 23.40 8.25
C ALA A 269 -2.71 24.38 8.20
N GLN A 270 -2.99 25.70 8.13
CA GLN A 270 -1.94 26.72 8.16
C GLN A 270 -1.20 26.76 9.50
N GLU A 271 -1.93 26.65 10.62
CA GLU A 271 -1.31 26.60 11.94
C GLU A 271 -0.47 25.33 12.14
N GLU A 272 -0.92 24.20 11.59
CA GLU A 272 -0.17 22.95 11.59
C GLU A 272 1.15 23.09 10.80
N LEU A 273 1.09 23.72 9.62
CA LEU A 273 2.27 24.05 8.80
C LEU A 273 3.25 24.98 9.53
N ASP A 274 2.76 26.04 10.15
CA ASP A 274 3.59 27.02 10.87
C ASP A 274 4.38 26.38 12.02
N ARG A 275 3.85 25.28 12.60
CA ARG A 275 4.54 24.47 13.62
C ARG A 275 5.48 23.43 13.00
N LEU A 276 5.03 22.76 11.93
CA LEU A 276 5.72 21.63 11.31
C LEU A 276 6.97 22.05 10.53
N ILE A 277 6.82 23.01 9.60
CA ILE A 277 7.83 23.29 8.57
C ILE A 277 9.17 23.72 9.15
N PRO A 278 9.26 24.65 10.13
CA PRO A 278 10.55 25.03 10.70
C PRO A 278 11.29 23.87 11.36
N VAL A 279 10.55 22.94 12.00
CA VAL A 279 11.13 21.76 12.66
C VAL A 279 11.56 20.73 11.61
N LEU A 280 10.74 20.49 10.60
CA LEU A 280 11.05 19.58 9.49
C LEU A 280 12.32 20.00 8.75
N GLU A 281 12.43 21.27 8.37
CA GLU A 281 13.61 21.81 7.68
C GLU A 281 14.88 21.67 8.54
N ALA A 282 14.79 21.96 9.84
CA ALA A 282 15.91 21.80 10.76
C ALA A 282 16.34 20.35 10.93
N ILE A 283 15.39 19.40 11.01
CA ILE A 283 15.68 17.97 11.10
C ILE A 283 16.32 17.46 9.80
N LEU A 284 15.78 17.83 8.64
CA LEU A 284 16.34 17.43 7.35
C LEU A 284 17.77 17.93 7.12
N GLY A 285 18.15 19.06 7.73
CA GLY A 285 19.53 19.57 7.70
C GLY A 285 20.52 18.81 8.58
N MET A 286 20.06 17.84 9.40
CA MET A 286 20.93 17.07 10.28
C MET A 286 21.71 15.99 9.51
N PRO A 287 23.04 15.89 9.68
CA PRO A 287 23.80 14.77 9.13
C PRO A 287 23.32 13.41 9.64
N GLU A 288 22.82 13.33 10.87
CA GLU A 288 22.32 12.09 11.48
C GLU A 288 21.06 11.54 10.79
N MET A 289 20.37 12.34 9.97
CA MET A 289 19.23 11.89 9.16
C MET A 289 19.64 11.09 7.92
N GLU A 290 20.94 11.02 7.58
CA GLU A 290 21.40 10.20 6.47
C GLU A 290 21.00 8.72 6.66
N GLY A 291 20.28 8.16 5.68
CA GLY A 291 19.76 6.79 5.74
C GLY A 291 18.54 6.60 6.68
N LYS A 292 17.97 7.67 7.24
CA LYS A 292 16.75 7.66 8.04
C LYS A 292 15.57 8.26 7.28
N LEU A 293 14.37 7.86 7.67
CA LEU A 293 13.13 8.30 7.02
C LEU A 293 12.37 9.29 7.89
N ILE A 294 11.62 10.19 7.24
CA ILE A 294 10.70 11.12 7.90
C ILE A 294 9.29 10.80 7.47
N SER A 295 8.42 10.58 8.44
CA SER A 295 6.98 10.48 8.29
C SER A 295 6.32 11.74 8.87
N VAL A 296 5.21 12.16 8.27
CA VAL A 296 4.42 13.29 8.74
C VAL A 296 3.02 12.80 9.10
N ASP A 297 2.66 12.93 10.38
CA ASP A 297 1.36 12.57 10.95
C ASP A 297 0.38 13.72 10.74
N THR A 298 -0.41 13.63 9.66
CA THR A 298 -1.40 14.65 9.30
C THR A 298 -2.58 14.04 8.54
N PHE A 299 -3.75 14.65 8.74
CA PHE A 299 -4.96 14.34 7.98
C PHE A 299 -5.36 15.47 7.02
N TYR A 300 -4.51 16.50 6.85
CA TYR A 300 -4.71 17.58 5.87
C TYR A 300 -3.85 17.36 4.63
N SER A 301 -4.49 17.35 3.46
CA SER A 301 -3.78 17.12 2.20
C SER A 301 -2.77 18.23 1.89
N ASP A 302 -3.08 19.46 2.28
CA ASP A 302 -2.20 20.62 2.06
C ASP A 302 -0.93 20.52 2.91
N VAL A 303 -1.05 20.05 4.17
CA VAL A 303 0.09 19.78 5.06
C VAL A 303 0.95 18.65 4.51
N ALA A 304 0.32 17.55 4.09
CA ALA A 304 1.01 16.41 3.48
C ALA A 304 1.79 16.82 2.23
N SER A 305 1.17 17.61 1.34
CA SER A 305 1.79 18.09 0.10
C SER A 305 3.01 18.96 0.37
N GLU A 306 2.88 19.99 1.22
CA GLU A 306 3.99 20.88 1.55
C GLU A 306 5.13 20.12 2.24
N ALA A 307 4.82 19.24 3.19
CA ALA A 307 5.85 18.51 3.91
C ALA A 307 6.64 17.55 3.00
N VAL A 308 5.98 16.88 2.04
CA VAL A 308 6.67 16.05 1.04
C VAL A 308 7.51 16.92 0.09
N GLN A 309 7.02 18.08 -0.35
CA GLN A 309 7.82 19.02 -1.15
C GLN A 309 9.08 19.49 -0.42
N LYS A 310 9.04 19.57 0.91
CA LYS A 310 10.21 19.89 1.75
C LYS A 310 11.15 18.71 1.98
N GLY A 311 10.74 17.47 1.69
CA GLY A 311 11.57 16.28 1.81
C GLY A 311 11.07 15.22 2.80
N ALA A 312 9.83 15.30 3.28
CA ALA A 312 9.21 14.19 4.00
C ALA A 312 9.08 12.97 3.08
N HIS A 313 9.29 11.78 3.65
CA HIS A 313 9.38 10.53 2.89
C HIS A 313 8.11 9.71 2.94
N ILE A 314 7.22 9.93 3.91
CA ILE A 314 6.00 9.15 4.16
C ILE A 314 4.90 10.10 4.66
N VAL A 315 3.66 9.88 4.20
CA VAL A 315 2.47 10.52 4.77
C VAL A 315 1.75 9.52 5.69
N ASN A 316 1.53 9.91 6.94
CA ASN A 316 0.84 9.11 7.94
C ASN A 316 -0.52 9.73 8.27
N ASP A 317 -1.60 9.10 7.80
CA ASP A 317 -2.95 9.64 7.93
C ASP A 317 -3.83 8.74 8.80
N VAL A 318 -4.07 9.23 10.02
CA VAL A 318 -4.94 8.59 11.01
C VAL A 318 -6.40 8.41 10.53
N SER A 319 -6.82 9.16 9.52
CA SER A 319 -8.17 9.10 8.98
C SER A 319 -8.30 8.24 7.73
N ALA A 320 -7.17 7.88 7.09
CA ALA A 320 -7.15 7.23 5.78
C ALA A 320 -8.04 7.95 4.74
N GLY A 321 -7.95 9.28 4.69
CA GLY A 321 -8.64 10.18 3.77
C GLY A 321 -10.05 10.58 4.20
N GLN A 322 -10.54 10.11 5.34
CA GLN A 322 -11.91 10.39 5.79
C GLN A 322 -12.10 11.82 6.33
N LEU A 323 -11.03 12.49 6.77
CA LEU A 323 -11.10 13.87 7.28
C LEU A 323 -10.77 14.95 6.24
N ASP A 324 -10.22 14.57 5.10
CA ASP A 324 -9.95 15.46 3.97
C ASP A 324 -10.21 14.73 2.64
N PRO A 325 -11.27 15.10 1.89
CA PRO A 325 -11.64 14.44 0.64
C PRO A 325 -10.58 14.58 -0.47
N LYS A 326 -9.63 15.49 -0.34
CA LYS A 326 -8.53 15.65 -1.32
C LYS A 326 -7.35 14.72 -1.04
N MET A 327 -7.25 14.16 0.16
CA MET A 327 -6.07 13.43 0.61
C MET A 327 -5.60 12.38 -0.39
N HIS A 328 -6.47 11.44 -0.80
CA HIS A 328 -6.11 10.36 -1.72
C HIS A 328 -5.59 10.88 -3.08
N SER A 329 -6.27 11.88 -3.64
CA SER A 329 -5.85 12.48 -4.92
C SER A 329 -4.49 13.18 -4.83
N ILE A 330 -4.20 13.82 -3.70
CA ILE A 330 -2.93 14.50 -3.46
C ILE A 330 -1.84 13.45 -3.25
N VAL A 331 -2.02 12.48 -2.34
CA VAL A 331 -0.98 11.48 -2.06
C VAL A 331 -0.65 10.59 -3.28
N ALA A 332 -1.61 10.36 -4.18
CA ALA A 332 -1.37 9.69 -5.45
C ALA A 332 -0.32 10.41 -6.32
N GLY A 333 -0.28 11.75 -6.27
CA GLY A 333 0.70 12.58 -6.97
C GLY A 333 2.02 12.79 -6.23
N LEU A 334 2.05 12.58 -4.91
CA LEU A 334 3.25 12.82 -4.08
C LEU A 334 4.32 11.74 -4.26
N ASN A 335 3.97 10.58 -4.82
CA ASN A 335 4.90 9.48 -5.10
C ASN A 335 5.64 8.90 -3.88
N VAL A 336 5.14 9.16 -2.66
CA VAL A 336 5.65 8.62 -1.40
C VAL A 336 4.70 7.57 -0.80
N PRO A 337 5.16 6.70 0.11
CA PRO A 337 4.29 5.82 0.87
C PRO A 337 3.22 6.56 1.67
N TYR A 338 2.06 5.93 1.79
CA TYR A 338 0.88 6.41 2.50
C TYR A 338 0.47 5.37 3.55
N ILE A 339 0.53 5.76 4.83
CA ILE A 339 0.01 4.95 5.93
C ILE A 339 -1.47 5.32 6.09
N ALA A 340 -2.33 4.34 5.84
CA ALA A 340 -3.76 4.43 6.02
C ALA A 340 -4.15 3.77 7.34
N MET A 341 -4.65 4.57 8.30
CA MET A 341 -5.11 4.05 9.58
C MET A 341 -6.63 3.88 9.65
N HIS A 342 -7.06 2.85 10.36
CA HIS A 342 -8.45 2.68 10.74
C HIS A 342 -8.83 3.52 11.98
N MET A 343 -9.71 4.49 11.78
CA MET A 343 -10.45 5.22 12.82
C MET A 343 -11.90 5.44 12.38
N ARG A 344 -12.87 5.32 13.29
CA ARG A 344 -14.26 5.77 13.07
C ARG A 344 -14.47 7.14 13.72
N GLY A 345 -15.16 8.03 13.03
CA GLY A 345 -15.34 9.42 13.46
C GLY A 345 -14.03 10.22 13.37
N ASP A 346 -13.75 11.01 14.39
CA ASP A 346 -12.60 11.91 14.48
C ASP A 346 -12.00 11.96 15.90
N PRO A 347 -10.91 12.69 16.17
CA PRO A 347 -10.33 12.76 17.52
C PRO A 347 -11.30 13.19 18.64
N THR A 348 -12.39 13.89 18.31
CA THR A 348 -13.40 14.35 19.29
C THR A 348 -14.53 13.33 19.50
N THR A 349 -14.83 12.51 18.49
CA THR A 349 -15.98 11.59 18.48
C THR A 349 -15.58 10.11 18.49
N MET A 350 -14.32 9.77 18.24
CA MET A 350 -13.87 8.38 18.08
C MET A 350 -14.13 7.50 19.31
N GLN A 351 -14.24 8.09 20.50
CA GLN A 351 -14.54 7.38 21.75
C GLN A 351 -16.04 7.44 22.13
N SER A 352 -16.93 7.80 21.21
CA SER A 352 -18.38 7.76 21.44
C SER A 352 -18.86 6.31 21.51
N SER A 353 -19.96 6.07 22.24
CA SER A 353 -20.56 4.75 22.36
C SER A 353 -20.90 4.12 21.00
N GLU A 354 -21.27 4.94 20.01
CA GLU A 354 -21.54 4.52 18.63
C GLU A 354 -20.27 4.04 17.92
N ASN A 355 -19.19 4.82 17.98
CA ASN A 355 -17.94 4.48 17.29
C ASN A 355 -17.17 3.31 17.94
N LEU A 356 -17.52 2.97 19.18
CA LEU A 356 -16.97 1.83 19.92
C LEU A 356 -17.72 0.50 19.70
N GLN A 357 -18.81 0.47 18.92
CA GLN A 357 -19.57 -0.76 18.69
C GLN A 357 -18.96 -1.64 17.59
N TYR A 358 -18.44 -2.80 17.97
CA TYR A 358 -17.98 -3.84 17.04
C TYR A 358 -18.60 -5.17 17.47
N ASP A 359 -19.11 -5.93 16.50
CA ASP A 359 -19.53 -7.32 16.69
C ASP A 359 -18.30 -8.25 16.59
N ASP A 360 -17.45 -8.00 15.59
CA ASP A 360 -16.12 -8.60 15.42
C ASP A 360 -15.16 -7.49 15.01
N VAL A 361 -14.31 -7.05 15.96
CA VAL A 361 -13.42 -5.92 15.72
C VAL A 361 -12.43 -6.21 14.60
N CYS A 362 -11.89 -7.43 14.50
CA CYS A 362 -10.88 -7.76 13.51
C CYS A 362 -11.49 -7.77 12.11
N ALA A 363 -12.65 -8.43 11.94
CA ALA A 363 -13.33 -8.50 10.64
C ALA A 363 -13.83 -7.14 10.16
N GLN A 364 -14.37 -6.32 11.07
CA GLN A 364 -14.86 -4.99 10.73
C GLN A 364 -13.71 -4.01 10.45
N VAL A 365 -12.64 -4.03 11.25
CA VAL A 365 -11.43 -3.22 10.98
C VAL A 365 -10.84 -3.58 9.62
N ALA A 366 -10.71 -4.88 9.31
CA ALA A 366 -10.22 -5.35 8.01
C ALA A 366 -11.09 -4.85 6.85
N THR A 367 -12.41 -4.97 6.98
CA THR A 367 -13.36 -4.57 5.93
C THR A 367 -13.34 -3.05 5.70
N GLU A 368 -13.40 -2.27 6.77
CA GLU A 368 -13.42 -0.81 6.69
C GLU A 368 -12.07 -0.27 6.20
N LEU A 369 -10.95 -0.81 6.69
CA LEU A 369 -9.63 -0.41 6.25
C LEU A 369 -9.39 -0.75 4.78
N TYR A 370 -9.78 -1.95 4.34
CA TYR A 370 -9.70 -2.34 2.94
C TYR A 370 -10.51 -1.39 2.03
N SER A 371 -11.71 -0.97 2.45
CA SER A 371 -12.50 -0.01 1.68
C SER A 371 -11.75 1.30 1.46
N ARG A 372 -11.10 1.83 2.50
CA ARG A 372 -10.37 3.11 2.41
C ARG A 372 -9.14 3.02 1.51
N VAL A 373 -8.38 1.93 1.60
CA VAL A 373 -7.20 1.75 0.73
C VAL A 373 -7.58 1.42 -0.70
N LYS A 374 -8.75 0.79 -0.93
CA LYS A 374 -9.31 0.63 -2.27
C LYS A 374 -9.66 2.00 -2.89
N ASP A 375 -10.22 2.92 -2.11
CA ASP A 375 -10.52 4.28 -2.59
C ASP A 375 -9.23 5.06 -2.92
N ALA A 376 -8.18 4.89 -2.11
CA ALA A 376 -6.85 5.43 -2.39
C ALA A 376 -6.24 4.82 -3.66
N GLU A 377 -6.39 3.51 -3.86
CA GLU A 377 -5.92 2.79 -5.05
C GLU A 377 -6.61 3.28 -6.32
N LEU A 378 -7.93 3.43 -6.30
CA LEU A 378 -8.71 4.00 -7.41
C LEU A 378 -8.36 5.46 -7.69
N SER A 379 -7.95 6.21 -6.67
CA SER A 379 -7.41 7.58 -6.81
C SER A 379 -5.99 7.59 -7.39
N GLY A 380 -5.35 6.43 -7.50
CA GLY A 380 -4.07 6.24 -8.15
C GLY A 380 -2.88 6.01 -7.23
N VAL A 381 -3.09 5.77 -5.93
CA VAL A 381 -2.04 5.32 -5.01
C VAL A 381 -1.78 3.83 -5.27
N PRO A 382 -0.62 3.44 -5.85
CA PRO A 382 -0.38 2.04 -6.14
C PRO A 382 -0.23 1.22 -4.84
N ALA A 383 -0.59 -0.06 -4.88
CA ALA A 383 -0.52 -0.97 -3.74
C ALA A 383 0.88 -1.02 -3.09
N TRP A 384 1.95 -0.92 -3.89
CA TRP A 384 3.33 -0.87 -3.39
C TRP A 384 3.71 0.43 -2.66
N ARG A 385 2.78 1.36 -2.44
CA ARG A 385 2.96 2.55 -1.59
C ARG A 385 2.05 2.56 -0.37
N ILE A 386 1.23 1.53 -0.16
CA ILE A 386 0.25 1.50 0.94
C ILE A 386 0.85 0.77 2.14
N ILE A 387 0.67 1.35 3.32
CA ILE A 387 0.97 0.74 4.62
C ILE A 387 -0.33 0.76 5.43
N LEU A 388 -0.67 -0.35 6.08
CA LEU A 388 -1.91 -0.48 6.85
C LEU A 388 -1.66 -0.23 8.34
N ASP A 389 -2.55 0.50 9.00
CA ASP A 389 -2.58 0.61 10.47
C ASP A 389 -3.99 0.28 11.00
N PRO A 390 -4.17 -0.82 11.76
CA PRO A 390 -5.45 -1.17 12.40
C PRO A 390 -5.97 -0.15 13.42
N GLY A 391 -5.16 0.82 13.82
CA GLY A 391 -5.54 1.97 14.65
C GLY A 391 -5.74 1.60 16.11
N ILE A 392 -4.69 1.11 16.78
CA ILE A 392 -4.74 0.82 18.22
C ILE A 392 -5.03 2.11 19.02
N GLY A 393 -6.06 2.02 19.85
CA GLY A 393 -6.58 3.10 20.69
C GLY A 393 -7.44 4.13 19.96
N PHE A 394 -7.77 3.92 18.68
CA PHE A 394 -8.60 4.81 17.88
C PHE A 394 -9.94 4.16 17.55
N SER A 395 -10.99 4.60 18.23
CA SER A 395 -12.33 3.99 18.16
C SER A 395 -12.38 2.54 18.64
N LYS A 396 -11.60 2.20 19.69
CA LYS A 396 -11.58 0.87 20.33
C LYS A 396 -11.56 1.01 21.84
N ASN A 397 -12.28 0.13 22.54
CA ASN A 397 -12.18 -0.06 23.98
C ASN A 397 -10.98 -0.97 24.32
N THR A 398 -10.80 -1.31 25.59
CA THR A 398 -9.67 -2.14 26.04
C THR A 398 -9.67 -3.52 25.39
N GLU A 399 -10.82 -4.20 25.37
CA GLU A 399 -10.99 -5.54 24.83
C GLU A 399 -10.66 -5.58 23.33
N HIS A 400 -11.22 -4.65 22.56
CA HIS A 400 -10.97 -4.50 21.13
C HIS A 400 -9.48 -4.28 20.81
N ASN A 401 -8.78 -3.48 21.63
CA ASN A 401 -7.34 -3.27 21.44
C ASN A 401 -6.53 -4.55 21.67
N LEU A 402 -6.90 -5.38 22.66
CA LEU A 402 -6.26 -6.67 22.91
C LEU A 402 -6.54 -7.65 21.77
N GLU A 403 -7.78 -7.72 21.29
CA GLU A 403 -8.16 -8.56 20.15
C GLU A 403 -7.36 -8.23 18.89
N ILE A 404 -7.22 -6.94 18.55
CA ILE A 404 -6.42 -6.50 17.39
C ILE A 404 -4.94 -6.86 17.56
N LEU A 405 -4.35 -6.68 18.75
CA LEU A 405 -2.93 -6.97 18.98
C LEU A 405 -2.57 -8.44 18.68
N THR A 406 -3.46 -9.37 19.01
CA THR A 406 -3.28 -10.81 18.70
C THR A 406 -3.93 -11.23 17.39
N GLY A 407 -4.79 -10.39 16.81
CA GLY A 407 -5.67 -10.68 15.70
C GLY A 407 -5.17 -10.18 14.34
N LEU A 408 -3.94 -9.66 14.22
CA LEU A 408 -3.36 -9.27 12.93
C LEU A 408 -3.47 -10.37 11.86
N PRO A 409 -3.20 -11.67 12.15
CA PRO A 409 -3.39 -12.72 11.15
C PRO A 409 -4.84 -12.84 10.66
N ALA A 410 -5.82 -12.62 11.53
CA ALA A 410 -7.23 -12.63 11.16
C ALA A 410 -7.60 -11.42 10.29
N ILE A 411 -7.08 -10.24 10.62
CA ILE A 411 -7.24 -9.04 9.79
C ILE A 411 -6.67 -9.27 8.38
N HIS A 412 -5.46 -9.83 8.29
CA HIS A 412 -4.84 -10.15 7.00
C HIS A 412 -5.66 -11.16 6.21
N ALA A 413 -6.14 -12.22 6.86
CA ALA A 413 -6.97 -13.25 6.23
C ALA A 413 -8.30 -12.68 5.72
N GLU A 414 -8.91 -11.74 6.43
CA GLU A 414 -10.14 -11.08 6.00
C GLU A 414 -9.89 -10.17 4.79
N ILE A 415 -8.80 -9.39 4.79
CA ILE A 415 -8.40 -8.57 3.62
C ILE A 415 -8.07 -9.46 2.41
N ALA A 416 -7.40 -10.59 2.65
CA ALA A 416 -7.00 -11.54 1.60
C ALA A 416 -8.18 -12.04 0.78
N LYS A 417 -9.39 -12.13 1.36
CA LYS A 417 -10.62 -12.48 0.62
C LYS A 417 -10.90 -11.57 -0.56
N ARG A 418 -10.42 -10.31 -0.51
CA ARG A 418 -10.72 -9.28 -1.51
C ARG A 418 -9.49 -8.80 -2.28
N SER A 419 -8.31 -8.82 -1.66
CA SER A 419 -7.04 -8.43 -2.28
C SER A 419 -5.86 -9.05 -1.53
N LEU A 420 -5.10 -9.89 -2.23
CA LEU A 420 -3.85 -10.43 -1.72
C LEU A 420 -2.76 -9.34 -1.63
N ALA A 421 -2.72 -8.38 -2.56
CA ALA A 421 -1.81 -7.23 -2.48
C ALA A 421 -1.95 -6.48 -1.14
N MET A 422 -3.19 -6.16 -0.74
CA MET A 422 -3.45 -5.42 0.51
C MET A 422 -3.23 -6.28 1.74
N SER A 423 -3.52 -7.58 1.68
CA SER A 423 -3.19 -8.52 2.78
C SER A 423 -1.67 -8.64 2.99
N ASN A 424 -0.90 -8.48 1.91
CA ASN A 424 0.56 -8.52 1.89
C ASN A 424 1.23 -7.17 2.16
N ALA A 425 0.46 -6.08 2.29
CA ALA A 425 0.98 -4.75 2.57
C ALA A 425 1.63 -4.71 3.97
N PRO A 426 2.68 -3.91 4.17
CA PRO A 426 3.29 -3.74 5.48
C PRO A 426 2.27 -3.19 6.50
N VAL A 427 2.38 -3.66 7.74
CA VAL A 427 1.51 -3.21 8.84
C VAL A 427 2.30 -2.39 9.86
N LEU A 428 1.75 -1.23 10.21
CA LEU A 428 2.19 -0.39 11.32
C LEU A 428 1.32 -0.62 12.55
N LEU A 429 1.94 -0.66 13.73
CA LEU A 429 1.25 -0.66 15.02
C LEU A 429 1.79 0.42 15.97
N GLY A 430 0.88 1.20 16.57
CA GLY A 430 1.21 2.25 17.55
C GLY A 430 0.55 2.07 18.93
N PRO A 431 0.86 1.03 19.72
CA PRO A 431 0.28 0.85 21.06
C PRO A 431 0.89 1.79 22.13
N SER A 432 1.98 2.50 21.78
CA SER A 432 2.82 3.19 22.75
C SER A 432 2.07 4.17 23.65
N ARG A 433 2.18 3.91 24.96
CA ARG A 433 1.63 4.72 26.06
C ARG A 433 0.11 4.95 26.00
N LYS A 434 -0.64 4.15 25.22
CA LYS A 434 -2.09 4.26 25.08
C LYS A 434 -2.81 3.97 26.41
N ARG A 435 -4.02 4.51 26.56
CA ARG A 435 -4.79 4.49 27.82
C ARG A 435 -5.06 3.08 28.32
N PHE A 436 -5.50 2.17 27.44
CA PHE A 436 -5.84 0.78 27.81
C PHE A 436 -4.69 0.04 28.50
N LEU A 437 -3.43 0.32 28.14
CA LEU A 437 -2.25 -0.24 28.82
C LEU A 437 -2.15 0.26 30.27
N GLY A 438 -2.44 1.54 30.47
CA GLY A 438 -2.49 2.14 31.80
C GLY A 438 -3.60 1.56 32.65
N ASP A 439 -4.76 1.31 32.05
CA ASP A 439 -5.92 0.75 32.74
C ASP A 439 -5.66 -0.70 33.18
N ILE A 440 -5.07 -1.54 32.31
CA ILE A 440 -4.72 -2.93 32.63
C ILE A 440 -3.60 -3.01 33.69
N CYS A 441 -2.56 -2.19 33.54
CA CYS A 441 -1.35 -2.29 34.38
C CYS A 441 -1.37 -1.36 35.59
N ASN A 442 -2.47 -0.63 35.83
CA ASN A 442 -2.59 0.40 36.87
C ASN A 442 -1.50 1.48 36.77
N ARG A 443 -1.26 1.99 35.55
CA ARG A 443 -0.29 3.05 35.23
C ARG A 443 -1.00 4.30 34.67
N PRO A 444 -1.48 5.22 35.53
CA PRO A 444 -2.21 6.40 35.08
C PRO A 444 -1.32 7.37 34.31
N VAL A 445 -0.03 7.45 34.65
CA VAL A 445 0.95 8.31 33.97
C VAL A 445 1.42 7.64 32.68
N ALA A 446 1.30 8.33 31.55
CA ALA A 446 1.62 7.78 30.24
C ALA A 446 3.08 7.30 30.12
N ALA A 447 4.03 8.04 30.70
CA ALA A 447 5.46 7.69 30.68
C ALA A 447 5.78 6.39 31.45
N GLU A 448 4.95 5.99 32.42
CA GLU A 448 5.14 4.73 33.17
C GLU A 448 4.65 3.49 32.41
N ARG A 449 4.07 3.67 31.22
CA ARG A 449 3.50 2.58 30.40
C ARG A 449 4.50 1.96 29.43
N ASP A 450 5.76 2.37 29.47
CA ASP A 450 6.79 1.84 28.55
C ASP A 450 6.99 0.32 28.69
N PRO A 451 7.01 -0.29 29.90
CA PRO A 451 7.04 -1.76 30.03
C PRO A 451 5.84 -2.46 29.36
N ALA A 452 4.63 -1.90 29.53
CA ALA A 452 3.42 -2.43 28.89
C ALA A 452 3.45 -2.23 27.37
N THR A 453 4.03 -1.11 26.89
CA THR A 453 4.25 -0.84 25.47
C THR A 453 5.15 -1.90 24.86
N ILE A 454 6.27 -2.23 25.49
CA ILE A 454 7.22 -3.24 25.02
C ILE A 454 6.53 -4.61 24.90
N ALA A 455 5.71 -4.98 25.88
CA ALA A 455 4.94 -6.22 25.83
C ALA A 455 3.96 -6.26 24.65
N SER A 456 3.21 -5.16 24.41
CA SER A 456 2.28 -5.07 23.28
C SER A 456 2.99 -5.03 21.92
N VAL A 457 4.12 -4.33 21.82
CA VAL A 457 4.98 -4.30 20.63
C VAL A 457 5.49 -5.70 20.31
N THR A 458 5.98 -6.43 21.31
CA THR A 458 6.43 -7.83 21.15
C THR A 458 5.31 -8.70 20.59
N ALA A 459 4.09 -8.61 21.14
CA ALA A 459 2.94 -9.35 20.64
C ALA A 459 2.59 -8.98 19.18
N GLY A 460 2.57 -7.69 18.86
CA GLY A 460 2.28 -7.19 17.52
C GLY A 460 3.29 -7.66 16.46
N ILE A 461 4.59 -7.62 16.77
CA ILE A 461 5.63 -8.09 15.84
C ILE A 461 5.49 -9.59 15.58
N LEU A 462 5.31 -10.38 16.64
CA LEU A 462 5.09 -11.83 16.51
C LEU A 462 3.78 -12.17 15.78
N GLY A 463 2.81 -11.25 15.78
CA GLY A 463 1.56 -11.31 15.01
C GLY A 463 1.69 -10.84 13.55
N GLY A 464 2.81 -10.26 13.14
CA GLY A 464 3.09 -9.86 11.76
C GLY A 464 3.25 -8.36 11.51
N ALA A 465 3.34 -7.50 12.53
CA ALA A 465 3.64 -6.09 12.33
C ALA A 465 5.04 -5.86 11.76
N ASN A 466 5.17 -4.93 10.82
CA ASN A 466 6.44 -4.58 10.15
C ASN A 466 7.01 -3.25 10.65
N ILE A 467 6.17 -2.37 11.21
CA ILE A 467 6.58 -1.09 11.78
C ILE A 467 5.96 -0.96 13.17
N VAL A 468 6.75 -0.52 14.14
CA VAL A 468 6.24 -0.19 15.48
C VAL A 468 6.49 1.29 15.80
N ARG A 469 5.41 2.00 16.14
CA ARG A 469 5.40 3.44 16.40
C ARG A 469 5.43 3.72 17.91
N VAL A 470 6.54 4.28 18.41
CA VAL A 470 6.87 4.31 19.84
C VAL A 470 7.49 5.62 20.33
N HIS A 471 7.27 5.94 21.61
CA HIS A 471 7.92 7.09 22.27
C HIS A 471 9.30 6.76 22.83
N ASN A 472 9.45 5.61 23.50
CA ASN A 472 10.72 5.13 24.04
C ASN A 472 11.37 4.23 22.98
N VAL A 473 12.27 4.80 22.19
CA VAL A 473 12.90 4.11 21.06
C VAL A 473 13.86 3.06 21.56
N LYS A 474 14.79 3.42 22.47
CA LYS A 474 15.81 2.51 23.00
C LYS A 474 15.28 1.14 23.42
N ASP A 475 14.28 1.11 24.29
CA ASP A 475 13.82 -0.16 24.86
C ASP A 475 13.01 -0.99 23.84
N ASN A 476 12.31 -0.32 22.92
CA ASN A 476 11.56 -1.01 21.86
C ASN A 476 12.46 -1.51 20.73
N VAL A 477 13.62 -0.88 20.49
CA VAL A 477 14.65 -1.41 19.58
C VAL A 477 15.18 -2.75 20.09
N ASP A 478 15.39 -2.89 21.39
CA ASP A 478 15.80 -4.18 21.98
C ASP A 478 14.70 -5.24 21.81
N ALA A 479 13.44 -4.89 22.06
CA ALA A 479 12.30 -5.79 21.83
C ALA A 479 12.20 -6.24 20.36
N VAL A 480 12.36 -5.30 19.42
CA VAL A 480 12.38 -5.57 17.97
C VAL A 480 13.49 -6.55 17.62
N LYS A 481 14.73 -6.30 18.06
CA LYS A 481 15.87 -7.18 17.76
C LYS A 481 15.66 -8.60 18.25
N ILE A 482 15.09 -8.76 19.45
CA ILE A 482 14.74 -10.09 20.00
C ILE A 482 13.64 -10.75 19.17
N CYS A 483 12.57 -10.03 18.83
CA CYS A 483 11.48 -10.58 18.01
C CYS A 483 11.98 -11.01 16.62
N ASP A 484 12.77 -10.17 15.95
CA ASP A 484 13.33 -10.47 14.64
C ASP A 484 14.26 -11.69 14.69
N ALA A 485 15.06 -11.84 15.75
CA ALA A 485 15.89 -13.04 15.96
C ALA A 485 15.03 -14.32 16.15
N MET A 486 13.92 -14.22 16.88
CA MET A 486 12.96 -15.31 17.05
C MET A 486 12.31 -15.70 15.70
N LEU A 487 11.87 -14.71 14.93
CA LEU A 487 11.23 -14.92 13.62
C LEU A 487 12.20 -15.51 12.60
N LYS A 488 13.47 -15.07 12.59
CA LYS A 488 14.52 -15.67 11.74
C LYS A 488 14.73 -17.14 12.06
N THR A 489 14.72 -17.52 13.34
CA THR A 489 14.87 -18.93 13.76
C THR A 489 13.70 -19.79 13.30
N ARG A 490 12.47 -19.26 13.29
CA ARG A 490 11.28 -19.99 12.78
C ARG A 490 11.26 -20.16 11.26
N ARG A 491 11.97 -19.31 10.52
CA ARG A 491 12.09 -19.36 9.04
C ARG A 491 13.17 -20.34 8.56
N ILE A 492 14.00 -20.89 9.45
CA ILE A 492 14.95 -21.96 9.11
C ILE A 492 14.19 -23.29 9.21
N PRO A 493 14.04 -24.05 8.11
CA PRO A 493 13.34 -25.32 8.10
C PRO A 493 14.01 -26.40 8.98
#